data_AF-B4EDE4-F1
#
_entry.id   AF-B4EDE4-F1
#
_cell.length_a   1.000
_cell.length_b   1.000
_cell.length_c   1.000
_cell.angle_alpha   90.00
_cell.angle_beta   90.00
_cell.angle_gamma   90.00
#
_symmetry.space_group_name_H-M   'P 1'
#
loop_
_entity.id
_entity.type
_entity.pdbx_description
1 polymer ?
#
loop_
_entity_poly.entity_id
_entity_poly.type
_entity_poly.pdbx_seq_one_letter_code
_entity_poly.pdbx_strand_id
1 'polypeptide(L)'
;MLLRPKGGRPRMCRSSRRDRGNQEIMSISEIFRVGGTDITEAGQAPVSVLRKPKILSIGGCVTEVLAGRMSRLADVTHLWRVSVPCLMSNKVDGRTYFGSSEHQLSERINFELTKQALHKLKKGSYEFLLFDPTSDFTNDYYEKDGCIISDMESGALGPHWKWPDGFMDGSWTRISPTSHQYLEIYLHYLKDLIALSEEIGVPLIIMKRRTCVNKITGEGVTGLGDPESSEINWWVDLLWKKIDGLMAKLNVLDLNGRFSITSFDAPYGEAKFHPIEEFYDYAAYKLMGLMRFSDDLISEVTFNIYRERASRRLAIHSERDGLVQERDGLIHEREGLIHERDGLIHERDGLVHERDGLIHERNGLIYERDGLVHERDGLVHERNGLTHERDGLIHERNGLIYERDGLVHERNGLTHERDGLIHERNGLIHERDGLIHERNALIHERDGLIHERNALIHERDGLIQERHSLVHDRDALHSSLNNLVTERESISAREIENARIASECHRQELATISEARDNALAENAATILALEELQKSYIDLSRRHDELSSQRDRLFNELRLDEGPMALRDVLPLARAWRPVIKGIGKTKRFWRRLIAV
;
A
#
# COMPACT_ATOMS: atom_id res chain seq x y z
N MET A 1 55.05 36.47 12.73
CA MET A 1 56.32 36.57 11.99
C MET A 1 56.01 37.33 10.69
N LEU A 2 56.28 38.63 10.67
CA LEU A 2 55.93 39.56 9.60
C LEU A 2 57.04 39.59 8.55
N LEU A 3 56.73 39.28 7.29
CA LEU A 3 57.54 39.67 6.15
C LEU A 3 56.67 40.46 5.16
N ARG A 4 56.95 41.77 5.09
CA ARG A 4 56.38 42.73 4.14
C ARG A 4 56.97 42.48 2.74
N PRO A 5 56.18 42.46 1.66
CA PRO A 5 56.69 42.78 0.33
C PRO A 5 56.79 44.30 0.18
N LYS A 6 57.96 44.76 -0.26
CA LYS A 6 58.27 46.16 -0.54
C LYS A 6 57.35 46.71 -1.63
N GLY A 7 56.73 47.86 -1.36
CA GLY A 7 55.94 48.61 -2.33
C GLY A 7 56.78 49.04 -3.53
N GLY A 8 56.47 48.47 -4.70
CA GLY A 8 56.81 49.05 -5.99
C GLY A 8 55.72 50.02 -6.40
N ARG A 9 56.06 51.31 -6.50
CA ARG A 9 55.17 52.33 -7.08
C ARG A 9 54.70 51.88 -8.46
N PRO A 10 53.41 52.02 -8.82
CA PRO A 10 52.99 51.83 -10.20
C PRO A 10 53.75 52.84 -11.06
N ARG A 11 54.63 52.35 -11.93
CA ARG A 11 55.22 53.17 -12.99
C ARG A 11 54.05 53.66 -13.82
N MET A 12 53.75 54.96 -13.75
CA MET A 12 52.93 55.65 -14.73
C MET A 12 53.38 55.19 -16.11
N CYS A 13 52.48 54.52 -16.83
CA CYS A 13 52.64 54.23 -18.24
C CYS A 13 52.84 55.57 -18.93
N ARG A 14 54.09 55.90 -19.27
CA ARG A 14 54.38 57.06 -20.12
C ARG A 14 53.73 56.78 -21.47
N SER A 15 52.64 57.49 -21.71
CA SER A 15 52.07 57.74 -23.02
C SER A 15 53.15 58.38 -23.92
N SER A 16 53.99 57.57 -24.57
CA SER A 16 54.89 58.07 -25.62
C SER A 16 55.33 56.93 -26.56
N ARG A 17 54.35 56.31 -27.22
CA ARG A 17 54.58 55.57 -28.48
C ARG A 17 53.71 56.06 -29.65
N ARG A 18 52.73 56.94 -29.41
CA ARG A 18 51.86 57.49 -30.46
C ARG A 18 52.56 58.50 -31.39
N ASP A 19 53.65 59.15 -30.96
CA ASP A 19 54.32 60.19 -31.78
C ASP A 19 55.50 59.72 -32.64
N ARG A 20 55.92 58.45 -32.57
CA ARG A 20 57.02 57.96 -33.43
C ARG A 20 56.59 57.52 -34.83
N GLY A 21 55.28 57.29 -35.05
CA GLY A 21 54.75 56.89 -36.36
C GLY A 21 54.76 58.00 -37.42
N ASN A 22 54.80 59.26 -37.00
CA ASN A 22 54.78 60.43 -37.89
C ASN A 22 56.17 60.99 -38.25
N GLN A 23 57.27 60.37 -37.79
CA GLN A 23 58.62 60.87 -38.06
C GLN A 23 59.22 60.39 -39.40
N GLU A 24 58.60 59.43 -40.10
CA GLU A 24 59.18 58.88 -41.35
C GLU A 24 58.97 59.78 -42.57
N ILE A 25 57.89 60.58 -42.59
CA ILE A 25 57.53 61.47 -43.71
C ILE A 25 57.88 62.91 -43.31
N MET A 26 59.11 63.26 -43.65
CA MET A 26 59.70 64.55 -43.39
C MET A 26 59.27 65.59 -44.45
N SER A 27 59.19 66.84 -44.03
CA SER A 27 59.11 67.99 -44.94
C SER A 27 60.40 68.13 -45.76
N ILE A 28 60.35 68.89 -46.86
CA ILE A 28 61.51 69.14 -47.74
C ILE A 28 62.71 69.66 -46.93
N SER A 29 62.48 70.58 -45.99
CA SER A 29 63.51 71.19 -45.16
C SER A 29 64.09 70.25 -44.11
N GLU A 30 63.35 69.23 -43.68
CA GLU A 30 63.83 68.19 -42.76
C GLU A 30 64.64 67.12 -43.49
N ILE A 31 64.25 66.75 -44.73
CA ILE A 31 65.06 65.86 -45.59
C ILE A 31 66.43 66.48 -45.85
N PHE A 32 66.48 67.79 -46.12
CA PHE A 32 67.74 68.51 -46.33
C PHE A 32 68.63 68.64 -45.08
N ARG A 33 68.09 68.40 -43.87
CA ARG A 33 68.85 68.49 -42.60
C ARG A 33 69.38 67.16 -42.07
N VAL A 34 68.82 66.03 -42.51
CA VAL A 34 69.13 64.69 -41.95
C VAL A 34 70.26 63.98 -42.69
N GLY A 35 70.60 64.38 -43.90
CA GLY A 35 71.87 64.00 -44.53
C GLY A 35 73.00 64.71 -43.80
N GLY A 36 73.70 64.01 -42.90
CA GLY A 36 74.75 64.52 -42.01
C GLY A 36 76.04 65.02 -42.69
N THR A 37 75.90 65.77 -43.76
CA THR A 37 76.90 66.68 -44.29
C THR A 37 76.25 68.05 -44.31
N ASP A 38 76.83 69.01 -43.57
CA ASP A 38 76.71 70.42 -43.94
C ASP A 38 77.27 70.56 -45.36
N ILE A 39 76.45 70.30 -46.38
CA ILE A 39 76.77 70.59 -47.79
C ILE A 39 76.39 72.05 -48.07
N THR A 40 76.74 72.96 -47.16
CA THR A 40 76.59 74.40 -47.35
C THR A 40 77.78 75.04 -48.04
N GLU A 41 78.83 74.30 -48.42
CA GLU A 41 80.03 74.91 -49.04
C GLU A 41 80.62 74.19 -50.27
N ALA A 42 79.83 73.40 -51.01
CA ALA A 42 80.23 72.95 -52.34
C ALA A 42 79.17 73.36 -53.37
N GLY A 43 79.45 74.45 -54.09
CA GLY A 43 78.56 75.02 -55.10
C GLY A 43 78.39 74.12 -56.32
N GLN A 44 77.48 73.15 -56.24
CA GLN A 44 76.87 72.57 -57.43
C GLN A 44 75.56 73.31 -57.73
N ALA A 45 75.47 73.79 -58.97
CA ALA A 45 74.40 74.64 -59.44
C ALA A 45 73.02 73.94 -59.38
N PRO A 46 71.93 74.68 -59.17
CA PRO A 46 70.57 74.17 -59.33
C PRO A 46 70.42 73.51 -60.70
N VAL A 47 69.74 72.35 -60.77
CA VAL A 47 69.44 71.67 -62.04
C VAL A 47 68.60 72.65 -62.88
N SER A 48 69.22 73.22 -63.91
CA SER A 48 68.62 74.31 -64.68
C SER A 48 67.31 73.88 -65.35
N VAL A 49 66.30 74.74 -65.24
CA VAL A 49 64.88 74.67 -65.69
C VAL A 49 64.62 74.18 -67.14
N LEU A 50 65.66 73.92 -67.94
CA LEU A 50 65.54 73.67 -69.39
C LEU A 50 65.72 72.20 -69.82
N ARG A 51 66.24 71.30 -68.96
CA ARG A 51 66.42 69.89 -69.33
C ARG A 51 66.14 68.95 -68.17
N LYS A 52 65.59 67.78 -68.47
CA LYS A 52 65.44 66.69 -67.50
C LYS A 52 66.83 66.13 -67.14
N PRO A 53 67.15 65.91 -65.86
CA PRO A 53 68.38 65.24 -65.49
C PRO A 53 68.35 63.79 -65.97
N LYS A 54 69.52 63.28 -66.36
CA LYS A 54 69.66 61.90 -66.83
C LYS A 54 69.98 60.97 -65.67
N ILE A 55 69.18 59.94 -65.49
CA ILE A 55 69.41 58.92 -64.45
C ILE A 55 69.74 57.61 -65.13
N LEU A 56 70.86 57.00 -64.77
CA LEU A 56 71.08 55.58 -65.05
C LEU A 56 70.56 54.81 -63.85
N SER A 57 69.65 53.87 -64.06
CA SER A 57 69.20 52.94 -63.04
C SER A 57 69.62 51.53 -63.43
N ILE A 58 70.14 50.77 -62.48
CA ILE A 58 70.47 49.35 -62.64
C ILE A 58 69.80 48.55 -61.52
N GLY A 59 69.44 47.29 -61.76
CA GLY A 59 68.81 46.44 -60.75
C GLY A 59 67.57 45.69 -61.27
N GLY A 60 66.65 45.35 -60.37
CA GLY A 60 65.44 44.58 -60.67
C GLY A 60 64.17 45.40 -60.88
N CYS A 61 63.01 44.74 -60.76
CA CYS A 61 61.69 45.34 -60.99
C CYS A 61 61.40 46.53 -60.04
N VAL A 62 61.87 46.52 -58.79
CA VAL A 62 61.72 47.65 -57.85
C VAL A 62 62.31 48.94 -58.45
N THR A 63 63.56 48.85 -58.89
CA THR A 63 64.28 49.98 -59.49
C THR A 63 63.66 50.39 -60.83
N GLU A 64 63.10 49.44 -61.60
CA GLU A 64 62.40 49.71 -62.84
C GLU A 64 61.11 50.51 -62.61
N VAL A 65 60.27 50.08 -61.66
CA VAL A 65 59.02 50.76 -61.34
C VAL A 65 59.32 52.14 -60.75
N LEU A 66 60.32 52.25 -59.86
CA LEU A 66 60.76 53.53 -59.31
C LEU A 66 61.29 54.47 -60.41
N ALA A 67 62.10 53.96 -61.35
CA ALA A 67 62.54 54.68 -62.54
C ALA A 67 61.35 55.17 -63.39
N GLY A 68 60.33 54.32 -63.56
CA GLY A 68 59.09 54.67 -64.26
C GLY A 68 58.36 55.85 -63.61
N ARG A 69 58.30 55.90 -62.27
CA ARG A 69 57.71 57.03 -61.50
C ARG A 69 58.45 58.35 -61.74
N MET A 70 59.73 58.28 -62.10
CA MET A 70 60.59 59.44 -62.36
C MET A 70 60.60 59.88 -63.83
N SER A 71 60.04 59.10 -64.77
CA SER A 71 60.09 59.36 -66.22
C SER A 71 59.57 60.75 -66.67
N ARG A 72 58.64 61.34 -65.90
CA ARG A 72 58.14 62.69 -66.16
C ARG A 72 59.10 63.80 -65.72
N LEU A 73 59.96 63.50 -64.74
CA LEU A 73 60.88 64.46 -64.10
C LEU A 73 62.32 64.29 -64.58
N ALA A 74 62.70 63.08 -65.00
CA ALA A 74 64.05 62.70 -65.38
C ALA A 74 64.06 61.85 -66.64
N ASP A 75 65.14 61.93 -67.40
CA ASP A 75 65.43 61.03 -68.52
C ASP A 75 66.09 59.78 -67.95
N VAL A 76 65.28 58.77 -67.61
CA VAL A 76 65.75 57.56 -66.95
C VAL A 76 66.08 56.47 -67.99
N THR A 77 67.31 55.97 -67.95
CA THR A 77 67.68 54.72 -68.61
C THR A 77 67.73 53.63 -67.54
N HIS A 78 66.82 52.67 -67.59
CA HIS A 78 66.88 51.51 -66.70
C HIS A 78 67.53 50.32 -67.41
N LEU A 79 68.53 49.71 -66.77
CA LEU A 79 69.19 48.49 -67.22
C LEU A 79 68.82 47.36 -66.25
N TRP A 80 67.75 46.66 -66.59
CA TRP A 80 67.22 45.55 -65.80
C TRP A 80 68.27 44.45 -65.63
N ARG A 81 68.36 43.78 -64.47
CA ARG A 81 69.31 42.70 -64.11
C ARG A 81 70.82 43.00 -64.17
N VAL A 82 71.20 44.27 -64.29
CA VAL A 82 72.61 44.66 -64.14
C VAL A 82 72.89 44.90 -62.65
N SER A 83 73.74 44.07 -62.04
CA SER A 83 74.25 44.28 -60.68
C SER A 83 75.57 45.04 -60.69
N VAL A 84 76.02 45.51 -59.53
CA VAL A 84 77.33 46.18 -59.39
C VAL A 84 78.49 45.28 -59.87
N PRO A 85 78.60 44.00 -59.46
CA PRO A 85 79.61 43.08 -60.02
C PRO A 85 79.50 42.90 -61.54
N CYS A 86 78.30 42.75 -62.09
CA CYS A 86 78.11 42.59 -63.54
C CYS A 86 78.53 43.84 -64.30
N LEU A 87 78.25 45.03 -63.76
CA LEU A 87 78.62 46.32 -64.36
C LEU A 87 80.14 46.53 -64.41
N MET A 88 80.84 46.23 -63.30
CA MET A 88 82.24 46.63 -63.11
C MET A 88 83.27 45.53 -63.44
N SER A 89 82.85 44.27 -63.54
CA SER A 89 83.72 43.17 -63.92
C SER A 89 84.31 43.30 -65.33
N ASN A 90 85.33 42.49 -65.63
CA ASN A 90 86.02 42.54 -66.91
C ASN A 90 85.08 42.20 -68.07
N LYS A 91 85.32 42.77 -69.25
CA LYS A 91 84.75 42.26 -70.50
C LYS A 91 85.49 40.99 -70.91
N VAL A 92 84.84 40.16 -71.71
CA VAL A 92 85.51 39.03 -72.36
C VAL A 92 86.12 39.51 -73.68
N ASP A 93 87.44 39.57 -73.74
CA ASP A 93 88.19 40.01 -74.92
C ASP A 93 88.27 38.94 -76.01
N GLY A 94 88.33 39.36 -77.28
CA GLY A 94 88.55 38.46 -78.42
C GLY A 94 87.40 37.52 -78.78
N ARG A 95 86.24 37.63 -78.12
CA ARG A 95 85.08 36.77 -78.38
C ARG A 95 84.36 37.10 -79.69
N THR A 96 83.67 36.10 -80.24
CA THR A 96 82.68 36.28 -81.31
C THR A 96 81.30 36.61 -80.72
N TYR A 97 80.39 37.09 -81.58
CA TYR A 97 79.00 37.30 -81.23
C TYR A 97 78.34 35.96 -80.88
N PHE A 98 77.74 35.86 -79.68
CA PHE A 98 76.95 34.69 -79.30
C PHE A 98 75.54 34.82 -79.86
N GLY A 99 75.18 33.93 -80.79
CA GLY A 99 73.86 33.86 -81.40
C GLY A 99 73.01 32.75 -80.79
N SER A 100 71.73 33.03 -80.63
CA SER A 100 70.66 32.10 -80.24
C SER A 100 69.48 32.25 -81.20
N SER A 101 68.58 31.26 -81.22
CA SER A 101 67.27 31.39 -81.88
C SER A 101 66.45 32.56 -81.32
N GLU A 102 66.72 32.97 -80.08
CA GLU A 102 66.15 34.16 -79.46
C GLU A 102 67.09 35.37 -79.58
N HIS A 103 66.72 36.33 -80.43
CA HIS A 103 67.50 37.55 -80.66
C HIS A 103 67.72 38.35 -79.38
N GLN A 104 66.69 38.47 -78.53
CA GLN A 104 66.75 39.23 -77.28
C GLN A 104 67.77 38.65 -76.30
N LEU A 105 67.85 37.32 -76.21
CA LEU A 105 68.87 36.64 -75.40
C LEU A 105 70.28 36.92 -75.95
N SER A 106 70.45 36.83 -77.27
CA SER A 106 71.72 37.12 -77.93
C SER A 106 72.17 38.55 -77.64
N GLU A 107 71.30 39.55 -77.84
CA GLU A 107 71.60 40.94 -77.53
C GLU A 107 71.98 41.12 -76.08
N ARG A 108 71.25 40.48 -75.16
CA ARG A 108 71.48 40.62 -73.72
C ARG A 108 72.79 39.99 -73.25
N ILE A 109 73.10 38.78 -73.71
CA ILE A 109 74.39 38.13 -73.41
C ILE A 109 75.52 38.99 -73.94
N ASN A 110 75.42 39.44 -75.19
CA ASN A 110 76.46 40.25 -75.80
C ASN A 110 76.59 41.63 -75.11
N PHE A 111 75.51 42.21 -74.61
CA PHE A 111 75.50 43.43 -73.83
C PHE A 111 76.31 43.30 -72.53
N GLU A 112 76.11 42.22 -71.78
CA GLU A 112 76.85 41.95 -70.52
C GLU A 112 78.33 41.65 -70.78
N LEU A 113 78.62 40.78 -71.74
CA LEU A 113 79.99 40.33 -72.02
C LEU A 113 80.88 41.42 -72.64
N THR A 114 80.28 42.44 -73.27
CA THR A 114 81.02 43.63 -73.73
C THR A 114 80.99 44.78 -72.72
N LYS A 115 80.32 44.61 -71.57
CA LYS A 115 80.13 45.64 -70.55
C LYS A 115 79.57 46.93 -71.15
N GLN A 116 78.59 46.80 -72.04
CA GLN A 116 77.92 47.95 -72.67
C GLN A 116 77.23 48.85 -71.65
N ALA A 117 76.76 48.31 -70.53
CA ALA A 117 76.24 49.09 -69.41
C ALA A 117 77.30 50.08 -68.87
N LEU A 118 78.54 49.61 -68.66
CA LEU A 118 79.64 50.43 -68.19
C LEU A 118 80.04 51.48 -69.23
N HIS A 119 80.06 51.10 -70.51
CA HIS A 119 80.29 52.04 -71.59
C HIS A 119 79.22 53.15 -71.62
N LYS A 120 77.94 52.77 -71.48
CA LYS A 120 76.83 53.72 -71.35
C LYS A 120 77.03 54.64 -70.15
N LEU A 121 77.35 54.12 -68.97
CA LEU A 121 77.61 54.95 -67.78
C LEU A 121 78.71 56.00 -68.06
N LYS A 122 79.85 55.58 -68.63
CA LYS A 122 80.99 56.45 -68.92
C LYS A 122 80.72 57.51 -70.01
N LYS A 123 79.82 57.24 -70.96
CA LYS A 123 79.57 58.12 -72.12
C LYS A 123 78.21 58.84 -72.10
N GLY A 124 77.28 58.37 -71.27
CA GLY A 124 75.86 58.74 -71.32
C GLY A 124 75.52 60.11 -70.75
N SER A 125 76.51 60.82 -70.18
CA SER A 125 76.32 62.11 -69.50
C SER A 125 75.20 62.04 -68.45
N TYR A 126 75.22 60.97 -67.64
CA TYR A 126 74.28 60.77 -66.55
C TYR A 126 74.61 61.70 -65.39
N GLU A 127 73.59 62.11 -64.64
CA GLU A 127 73.73 62.95 -63.45
C GLU A 127 73.63 62.12 -62.17
N PHE A 128 73.02 60.93 -62.23
CA PHE A 128 72.91 60.01 -61.10
C PHE A 128 72.95 58.56 -61.56
N LEU A 129 73.54 57.67 -60.74
CA LEU A 129 73.42 56.22 -60.85
C LEU A 129 72.62 55.67 -59.66
N LEU A 130 71.44 55.11 -59.92
CA LEU A 130 70.57 54.49 -58.93
C LEU A 130 70.67 52.96 -58.99
N PHE A 131 70.91 52.30 -57.86
CA PHE A 131 70.92 50.85 -57.79
C PHE A 131 70.42 50.29 -56.45
N ASP A 132 69.97 49.04 -56.50
CA ASP A 132 69.40 48.32 -55.37
C ASP A 132 70.19 47.04 -55.05
N PRO A 133 71.11 47.08 -54.08
CA PRO A 133 71.91 45.93 -53.70
C PRO A 133 71.06 44.75 -53.21
N THR A 134 69.86 44.99 -52.69
CA THR A 134 68.98 43.92 -52.17
C THR A 134 68.50 43.02 -53.29
N SER A 135 68.21 43.60 -54.46
CA SER A 135 67.85 42.84 -55.68
C SER A 135 69.02 41.99 -56.19
N ASP A 136 70.26 42.39 -55.90
CA ASP A 136 71.44 41.65 -56.32
C ASP A 136 71.65 40.35 -55.52
N PHE A 137 70.88 40.12 -54.44
CA PHE A 137 70.95 38.87 -53.67
C PHE A 137 69.95 37.80 -54.12
N THR A 138 69.08 38.10 -55.10
CA THR A 138 68.01 37.19 -55.51
C THR A 138 68.36 36.32 -56.72
N ASN A 139 69.52 36.51 -57.35
CA ASN A 139 69.94 35.78 -58.54
C ASN A 139 71.34 35.19 -58.33
N ASP A 140 71.59 34.02 -58.93
CA ASP A 140 72.95 33.52 -59.07
C ASP A 140 73.75 34.29 -60.11
N TYR A 141 75.06 34.13 -60.06
CA TYR A 141 76.01 34.73 -60.99
C TYR A 141 76.94 33.69 -61.56
N TYR A 142 77.54 33.98 -62.71
CA TYR A 142 78.58 33.16 -63.31
C TYR A 142 79.81 34.01 -63.61
N GLU A 143 80.98 33.46 -63.33
CA GLU A 143 82.27 34.10 -63.59
C GLU A 143 83.11 33.25 -64.54
N LYS A 144 83.77 33.93 -65.48
CA LYS A 144 84.76 33.37 -66.40
C LYS A 144 85.76 34.45 -66.78
N ASP A 145 87.05 34.17 -66.55
CA ASP A 145 88.17 35.06 -66.89
C ASP A 145 88.03 36.51 -66.35
N GLY A 146 87.46 36.64 -65.16
CA GLY A 146 87.18 37.91 -64.49
C GLY A 146 85.92 38.64 -64.99
N CYS A 147 85.20 38.09 -65.96
CA CYS A 147 83.89 38.59 -66.38
C CYS A 147 82.79 37.94 -65.56
N ILE A 148 81.93 38.76 -64.94
CA ILE A 148 80.77 38.30 -64.18
C ILE A 148 79.50 38.62 -64.96
N ILE A 149 78.59 37.67 -65.04
CA ILE A 149 77.25 37.82 -65.61
C ILE A 149 76.20 37.31 -64.64
N SER A 150 75.01 37.91 -64.66
CA SER A 150 73.85 37.43 -63.91
C SER A 150 73.32 36.14 -64.52
N ASP A 151 72.78 35.24 -63.69
CA ASP A 151 72.01 34.11 -64.19
C ASP A 151 70.74 34.60 -64.90
N MET A 152 70.59 34.16 -66.14
CA MET A 152 69.48 34.49 -67.02
C MET A 152 68.55 33.29 -67.24
N GLU A 153 68.99 32.09 -66.84
CA GLU A 153 68.20 30.86 -66.94
C GLU A 153 67.40 30.62 -65.65
N SER A 154 68.00 30.85 -64.47
CA SER A 154 67.29 30.67 -63.20
C SER A 154 66.47 31.92 -62.81
N GLY A 155 65.20 31.67 -62.45
CA GLY A 155 64.31 32.62 -61.78
C GLY A 155 63.76 33.75 -62.66
N ALA A 156 62.45 33.78 -62.89
CA ALA A 156 61.62 34.91 -63.36
C ALA A 156 61.62 35.35 -64.85
N LEU A 157 62.54 34.91 -65.72
CA LEU A 157 62.36 35.08 -67.18
C LEU A 157 61.46 33.99 -67.82
N GLY A 158 61.13 32.97 -67.03
CA GLY A 158 60.25 31.87 -67.42
C GLY A 158 61.00 30.66 -68.01
N PRO A 159 60.35 29.50 -68.10
CA PRO A 159 60.97 28.23 -68.53
C PRO A 159 61.48 28.21 -69.97
N HIS A 160 61.25 29.28 -70.73
CA HIS A 160 61.65 29.43 -72.13
C HIS A 160 63.05 30.01 -72.31
N TRP A 161 63.61 30.67 -71.28
CA TRP A 161 64.96 31.24 -71.33
C TRP A 161 65.99 30.19 -70.92
N LYS A 162 66.76 29.70 -71.89
CA LYS A 162 67.91 28.81 -71.68
C LYS A 162 69.15 29.43 -72.28
N TRP A 163 70.30 29.18 -71.66
CA TRP A 163 71.57 29.56 -72.25
C TRP A 163 71.72 28.92 -73.65
N PRO A 164 72.31 29.61 -74.63
CA PRO A 164 72.58 29.02 -75.93
C PRO A 164 73.40 27.74 -75.79
N ASP A 165 73.15 26.74 -76.63
CA ASP A 165 73.85 25.46 -76.55
C ASP A 165 75.37 25.66 -76.58
N GLY A 166 76.07 25.09 -75.59
CA GLY A 166 77.53 25.20 -75.44
C GLY A 166 78.04 26.54 -74.89
N PHE A 167 77.16 27.51 -74.57
CA PHE A 167 77.59 28.77 -73.94
C PHE A 167 78.05 28.57 -72.49
N MET A 168 77.23 27.90 -71.68
CA MET A 168 77.57 27.48 -70.33
C MET A 168 78.39 26.19 -70.41
N ASP A 169 79.68 26.33 -70.72
CA ASP A 169 80.65 25.24 -70.65
C ASP A 169 81.20 25.07 -69.21
N GLY A 170 81.98 24.02 -68.97
CA GLY A 170 82.59 23.76 -67.66
C GLY A 170 83.62 24.79 -67.19
N SER A 171 83.86 25.88 -67.94
CA SER A 171 84.77 26.95 -67.53
C SER A 171 84.07 28.11 -66.82
N TRP A 172 82.74 28.14 -66.79
CA TRP A 172 81.98 29.08 -65.97
C TRP A 172 81.87 28.59 -64.53
N THR A 173 82.25 29.45 -63.59
CA THR A 173 82.10 29.19 -62.16
C THR A 173 80.83 29.86 -61.65
N ARG A 174 79.89 29.07 -61.10
CA ARG A 174 78.69 29.61 -60.43
C ARG A 174 79.07 30.26 -59.12
N ILE A 175 78.59 31.48 -58.89
CA ILE A 175 78.74 32.24 -57.66
C ILE A 175 77.36 32.45 -57.08
N SER A 176 77.16 31.93 -55.86
CA SER A 176 75.91 32.13 -55.13
C SER A 176 75.91 33.50 -54.43
N PRO A 177 74.83 34.29 -54.52
CA PRO A 177 74.74 35.60 -53.87
C PRO A 177 74.75 35.50 -52.34
N THR A 178 74.29 34.37 -51.80
CA THR A 178 74.26 34.08 -50.36
C THR A 178 75.57 33.41 -49.92
N SER A 179 76.71 34.00 -50.30
CA SER A 179 78.04 33.50 -49.97
C SER A 179 79.02 34.61 -49.58
N HIS A 180 80.02 34.25 -48.76
CA HIS A 180 81.11 35.17 -48.42
C HIS A 180 81.92 35.58 -49.65
N GLN A 181 82.11 34.66 -50.61
CA GLN A 181 82.80 34.92 -51.87
C GLN A 181 82.10 36.04 -52.66
N TYR A 182 80.78 35.95 -52.85
CA TYR A 182 80.02 36.99 -53.54
C TYR A 182 80.10 38.33 -52.80
N LEU A 183 80.01 38.31 -51.47
CA LEU A 183 80.11 39.52 -50.68
C LEU A 183 81.46 40.24 -50.85
N GLU A 184 82.56 39.49 -50.91
CA GLU A 184 83.90 40.06 -51.17
C GLU A 184 84.01 40.63 -52.58
N ILE A 185 83.49 39.91 -53.58
CA ILE A 185 83.39 40.37 -54.98
C ILE A 185 82.59 41.67 -55.06
N TYR A 186 81.43 41.72 -54.41
CA TYR A 186 80.57 42.90 -54.37
C TYR A 186 81.29 44.10 -53.78
N LEU A 187 81.97 43.91 -52.64
CA LEU A 187 82.72 44.98 -51.97
C LEU A 187 83.89 45.50 -52.81
N HIS A 188 84.59 44.61 -53.52
CA HIS A 188 85.66 45.00 -54.42
C HIS A 188 85.11 45.89 -55.55
N TYR A 189 84.10 45.41 -56.28
CA TYR A 189 83.53 46.15 -57.41
C TYR A 189 82.73 47.39 -57.00
N LEU A 190 82.14 47.42 -55.80
CA LEU A 190 81.53 48.64 -55.27
C LEU A 190 82.58 49.72 -55.01
N LYS A 191 83.77 49.38 -54.51
CA LYS A 191 84.86 50.35 -54.35
C LYS A 191 85.33 50.88 -55.70
N ASP A 192 85.43 50.01 -56.70
CA ASP A 192 85.79 50.42 -58.07
C ASP A 192 84.70 51.31 -58.68
N LEU A 193 83.42 51.01 -58.43
CA LEU A 193 82.31 51.85 -58.87
C LEU A 193 82.32 53.22 -58.20
N ILE A 194 82.64 53.28 -56.90
CA ILE A 194 82.81 54.54 -56.17
C ILE A 194 83.97 55.35 -56.76
N ALA A 195 85.13 54.72 -57.00
CA ALA A 195 86.28 55.38 -57.61
C ALA A 195 85.96 55.90 -59.03
N LEU A 196 85.27 55.10 -59.84
CA LEU A 196 84.80 55.53 -61.16
C LEU A 196 83.81 56.69 -61.05
N SER A 197 82.84 56.61 -60.12
CA SER A 197 81.85 57.65 -59.87
C SER A 197 82.50 58.99 -59.56
N GLU A 198 83.55 58.99 -58.74
CA GLU A 198 84.38 60.17 -58.44
C GLU A 198 85.11 60.67 -59.70
N GLU A 199 85.63 59.78 -60.54
CA GLU A 199 86.31 60.12 -61.82
C GLU A 199 85.36 60.79 -62.84
N ILE A 200 84.17 60.22 -63.04
CA ILE A 200 83.21 60.72 -64.04
C ILE A 200 82.24 61.76 -63.49
N GLY A 201 82.28 62.04 -62.19
CA GLY A 201 81.42 63.02 -61.51
C GLY A 201 79.95 62.62 -61.45
N VAL A 202 79.64 61.32 -61.34
CA VAL A 202 78.26 60.80 -61.30
C VAL A 202 77.93 60.27 -59.91
N PRO A 203 77.20 61.02 -59.07
CA PRO A 203 76.75 60.57 -57.75
C PRO A 203 76.05 59.20 -57.75
N LEU A 204 76.40 58.37 -56.78
CA LEU A 204 75.78 57.07 -56.54
C LEU A 204 74.60 57.22 -55.56
N ILE A 205 73.45 56.66 -55.93
CA ILE A 205 72.29 56.49 -55.06
C ILE A 205 72.08 55.00 -54.82
N ILE A 206 72.20 54.58 -53.56
CA ILE A 206 72.08 53.18 -53.14
C ILE A 206 70.79 52.99 -52.34
N MET A 207 69.96 52.04 -52.75
CA MET A 207 68.70 51.73 -52.06
C MET A 207 68.96 50.82 -50.85
N LYS A 208 68.53 51.26 -49.68
CA LYS A 208 68.59 50.47 -48.45
C LYS A 208 67.21 49.94 -48.12
N ARG A 209 66.99 48.66 -48.42
CA ARG A 209 65.76 47.93 -48.12
C ARG A 209 66.07 46.49 -47.72
N ARG A 210 65.04 45.75 -47.32
CA ARG A 210 65.07 44.31 -47.04
C ARG A 210 64.15 43.56 -48.00
N THR A 211 64.35 42.25 -48.15
CA THR A 211 63.35 41.35 -48.74
C THR A 211 62.22 41.10 -47.76
N CYS A 212 61.07 40.66 -48.25
CA CYS A 212 59.95 40.37 -47.37
C CYS A 212 60.03 38.97 -46.79
N VAL A 213 59.91 38.89 -45.48
CA VAL A 213 59.85 37.61 -44.76
C VAL A 213 58.46 36.98 -44.78
N ASN A 214 57.44 37.64 -45.34
CA ASN A 214 56.11 37.06 -45.49
C ASN A 214 56.08 36.11 -46.69
N LYS A 215 55.39 34.97 -46.54
CA LYS A 215 55.22 34.00 -47.63
C LYS A 215 53.92 34.30 -48.40
N ILE A 216 53.99 34.33 -49.74
CA ILE A 216 52.81 34.40 -50.60
C ILE A 216 52.44 32.99 -51.08
N THR A 217 51.18 32.62 -50.94
CA THR A 217 50.58 31.41 -51.53
C THR A 217 49.45 31.80 -52.48
N GLY A 218 48.90 30.83 -53.22
CA GLY A 218 47.71 31.07 -54.08
C GLY A 218 46.46 31.53 -53.31
N GLU A 219 46.48 31.44 -51.97
CA GLU A 219 45.38 31.86 -51.08
C GLU A 219 45.64 33.26 -50.45
N GLY A 220 46.77 33.89 -50.75
CA GLY A 220 47.17 35.20 -50.22
C GLY A 220 48.47 35.15 -49.41
N VAL A 221 48.66 36.12 -48.52
CA VAL A 221 49.89 36.24 -47.70
C VAL A 221 49.75 35.42 -46.42
N THR A 222 50.54 34.36 -46.27
CA THR A 222 50.57 33.48 -45.08
C THR A 222 51.75 33.82 -44.18
N GLY A 223 51.55 34.71 -43.21
CA GLY A 223 52.41 34.91 -42.04
C GLY A 223 53.89 35.26 -42.31
N LEU A 224 54.63 35.47 -41.22
CA LEU A 224 56.09 35.60 -41.22
C LEU A 224 56.74 34.22 -41.35
N GLY A 225 57.76 34.08 -42.19
CA GLY A 225 58.62 32.88 -42.20
C GLY A 225 59.05 32.34 -43.56
N ASP A 226 59.18 33.16 -44.61
CA ASP A 226 59.93 32.71 -45.80
C ASP A 226 61.42 32.53 -45.42
N PRO A 227 61.94 31.29 -45.34
CA PRO A 227 63.29 31.04 -44.83
C PRO A 227 64.35 31.62 -45.75
N GLU A 228 64.11 31.57 -47.06
CA GLU A 228 65.02 32.11 -48.08
C GLU A 228 65.13 33.65 -47.98
N SER A 229 64.00 34.36 -47.84
CA SER A 229 64.05 35.82 -47.63
C SER A 229 64.70 36.20 -46.30
N SER A 230 64.53 35.39 -45.26
CA SER A 230 65.19 35.59 -43.98
C SER A 230 66.72 35.42 -44.09
N GLU A 231 67.17 34.42 -44.85
CA GLU A 231 68.58 34.20 -45.16
C GLU A 231 69.16 35.33 -46.01
N ILE A 232 68.47 35.76 -47.08
CA ILE A 232 68.89 36.89 -47.91
C ILE A 232 69.04 38.15 -47.06
N ASN A 233 68.07 38.44 -46.18
CA ASN A 233 68.13 39.61 -45.30
C ASN A 233 69.34 39.60 -44.37
N TRP A 234 69.78 38.43 -43.91
CA TRP A 234 71.01 38.30 -43.13
C TRP A 234 72.25 38.71 -43.95
N TRP A 235 72.34 38.28 -45.21
CA TRP A 235 73.44 38.65 -46.11
C TRP A 235 73.41 40.15 -46.48
N VAL A 236 72.23 40.71 -46.72
CA VAL A 236 72.03 42.14 -46.97
C VAL A 236 72.45 42.97 -45.75
N ASP A 237 72.05 42.57 -44.54
CA ASP A 237 72.48 43.23 -43.31
C ASP A 237 74.02 43.16 -43.14
N LEU A 238 74.62 42.02 -43.49
CA LEU A 238 76.07 41.86 -43.46
C LEU A 238 76.78 42.76 -44.49
N LEU A 239 76.23 42.92 -45.70
CA LEU A 239 76.72 43.87 -46.69
C LEU A 239 76.69 45.30 -46.13
N TRP A 240 75.55 45.74 -45.61
CA TRP A 240 75.40 47.08 -45.01
C TRP A 240 76.41 47.32 -43.90
N LYS A 241 76.65 46.31 -43.04
CA LYS A 241 77.69 46.37 -42.01
C LYS A 241 79.10 46.52 -42.57
N LYS A 242 79.41 45.87 -43.70
CA LYS A 242 80.74 45.95 -44.32
C LYS A 242 80.96 47.23 -45.13
N ILE A 243 79.92 47.86 -45.66
CA ILE A 243 80.02 49.14 -46.39
C ILE A 243 79.85 50.37 -45.50
N ASP A 244 79.68 50.20 -44.19
CA ASP A 244 79.50 51.30 -43.23
C ASP A 244 80.60 52.37 -43.35
N GLY A 245 81.86 51.95 -43.51
CA GLY A 245 82.99 52.86 -43.74
C GLY A 245 83.02 53.55 -45.13
N LEU A 246 82.15 53.15 -46.06
CA LEU A 246 81.99 53.75 -47.39
C LEU A 246 80.76 54.66 -47.48
N MET A 247 79.93 54.73 -46.43
CA MET A 247 78.65 55.44 -46.44
C MET A 247 78.77 56.94 -46.74
N ALA A 248 79.88 57.57 -46.34
CA ALA A 248 80.14 58.98 -46.64
C ALA A 248 80.27 59.29 -48.15
N LYS A 249 80.50 58.26 -48.98
CA LYS A 249 80.65 58.37 -50.44
C LYS A 249 79.38 57.95 -51.21
N LEU A 250 78.32 57.58 -50.51
CA LEU A 250 77.09 57.04 -51.09
C LEU A 250 75.89 57.88 -50.65
N ASN A 251 74.98 58.18 -51.59
CA ASN A 251 73.69 58.76 -51.23
C ASN A 251 72.72 57.63 -50.91
N VAL A 252 72.38 57.47 -49.63
CA VAL A 252 71.59 56.32 -49.17
C VAL A 252 70.11 56.66 -49.19
N LEU A 253 69.37 55.98 -50.07
CA LEU A 253 67.91 56.01 -50.08
C LEU A 253 67.40 54.97 -49.06
N ASP A 254 67.19 55.40 -47.81
CA ASP A 254 66.70 54.52 -46.74
C ASP A 254 65.19 54.28 -46.85
N LEU A 255 64.84 53.02 -47.11
CA LEU A 255 63.48 52.51 -47.28
C LEU A 255 63.15 51.41 -46.26
N ASN A 256 63.97 51.25 -45.21
CA ASN A 256 63.74 50.29 -44.13
C ASN A 256 62.62 50.71 -43.13
N GLY A 257 61.82 51.73 -43.47
CA GLY A 257 60.70 52.20 -42.67
C GLY A 257 59.50 51.25 -42.65
N ARG A 258 58.32 51.74 -42.30
CA ARG A 258 57.10 50.90 -42.16
C ARG A 258 56.73 50.10 -43.42
N PHE A 259 57.18 50.55 -44.60
CA PHE A 259 56.95 49.90 -45.89
C PHE A 259 58.02 48.86 -46.29
N SER A 260 59.01 48.62 -45.43
CA SER A 260 60.11 47.66 -45.67
C SER A 260 59.71 46.20 -45.54
N ILE A 261 58.62 45.95 -44.82
CA ILE A 261 57.99 44.64 -44.69
C ILE A 261 56.75 44.71 -45.59
N THR A 262 56.79 44.03 -46.72
CA THR A 262 55.75 44.23 -47.73
C THR A 262 54.38 43.72 -47.28
N SER A 263 53.33 44.30 -47.88
CA SER A 263 51.97 44.25 -47.32
C SER A 263 51.33 42.86 -47.39
N PHE A 264 50.31 42.66 -46.56
CA PHE A 264 49.37 41.53 -46.65
C PHE A 264 48.52 41.53 -47.93
N ASP A 265 48.44 42.66 -48.63
CA ASP A 265 47.50 42.94 -49.72
C ASP A 265 48.22 43.19 -51.06
N ALA A 266 49.47 42.74 -51.21
CA ALA A 266 50.27 43.02 -52.39
C ALA A 266 49.74 42.25 -53.62
N PRO A 267 49.23 42.94 -54.67
CA PRO A 267 48.56 42.28 -55.78
C PRO A 267 49.51 41.60 -56.77
N TYR A 268 50.80 41.96 -56.75
CA TYR A 268 51.84 41.44 -57.64
C TYR A 268 53.14 41.27 -56.86
N GLY A 269 53.63 40.03 -56.76
CA GLY A 269 54.87 39.72 -56.05
C GLY A 269 56.05 39.70 -57.00
N GLU A 270 57.08 40.51 -56.74
CA GLU A 270 58.43 40.04 -57.08
C GLU A 270 58.70 38.78 -56.25
N ALA A 271 59.62 37.93 -56.71
CA ALA A 271 59.85 36.62 -56.08
C ALA A 271 60.16 36.69 -54.56
N LYS A 272 60.67 37.83 -54.06
CA LYS A 272 61.11 38.03 -52.67
C LYS A 272 60.76 39.40 -52.05
N PHE A 273 60.01 40.25 -52.74
CA PHE A 273 59.54 41.54 -52.23
C PHE A 273 58.22 41.88 -52.93
N HIS A 274 57.16 42.16 -52.18
CA HIS A 274 55.82 42.38 -52.75
C HIS A 274 55.35 43.82 -52.51
N PRO A 275 55.98 44.80 -53.17
CA PRO A 275 55.74 46.21 -52.90
C PRO A 275 54.29 46.59 -53.17
N ILE A 276 53.79 47.48 -52.33
CA ILE A 276 52.53 48.18 -52.55
C ILE A 276 52.77 49.54 -53.19
N GLU A 277 51.75 50.15 -53.78
CA GLU A 277 51.83 51.47 -54.42
C GLU A 277 52.40 52.55 -53.48
N GLU A 278 52.12 52.43 -52.19
CA GLU A 278 52.60 53.27 -51.10
C GLU A 278 54.11 53.23 -50.97
N PHE A 279 54.72 52.05 -51.13
CA PHE A 279 56.17 51.89 -51.09
C PHE A 279 56.81 52.68 -52.23
N TYR A 280 56.24 52.61 -53.45
CA TYR A 280 56.75 53.32 -54.60
C TYR A 280 56.60 54.84 -54.48
N ASP A 281 55.46 55.32 -53.97
CA ASP A 281 55.26 56.74 -53.69
C ASP A 281 56.21 57.24 -52.59
N TYR A 282 56.44 56.43 -51.55
CA TYR A 282 57.41 56.71 -50.49
C TYR A 282 58.84 56.80 -51.03
N ALA A 283 59.26 55.81 -51.82
CA ALA A 283 60.58 55.76 -52.43
C ALA A 283 60.78 56.91 -53.44
N ALA A 284 59.76 57.23 -54.24
CA ALA A 284 59.81 58.31 -55.21
C ALA A 284 59.99 59.68 -54.55
N TYR A 285 59.20 60.03 -53.52
CA TYR A 285 59.38 61.34 -52.89
C TYR A 285 60.73 61.44 -52.15
N LYS A 286 61.19 60.36 -51.50
CA LYS A 286 62.51 60.33 -50.84
C LYS A 286 63.64 60.50 -51.86
N LEU A 287 63.55 59.80 -53.00
CA LEU A 287 64.50 59.93 -54.11
C LEU A 287 64.49 61.36 -54.66
N MET A 288 63.31 61.96 -54.85
CA MET A 288 63.18 63.33 -55.31
C MET A 288 63.85 64.34 -54.37
N GLY A 289 63.70 64.14 -53.06
CA GLY A 289 64.37 64.95 -52.04
C GLY A 289 65.90 64.82 -52.07
N LEU A 290 66.42 63.59 -52.23
CA LEU A 290 67.87 63.36 -52.38
C LEU A 290 68.44 64.02 -53.63
N MET A 291 67.69 63.97 -54.73
CA MET A 291 68.10 64.53 -56.03
C MET A 291 67.87 66.05 -56.15
N ARG A 292 67.24 66.68 -55.16
CA ARG A 292 66.90 68.11 -55.13
C ARG A 292 66.03 68.58 -56.31
N PHE A 293 65.05 67.78 -56.72
CA PHE A 293 64.00 68.23 -57.64
C PHE A 293 63.09 69.25 -56.93
N SER A 294 63.49 70.52 -56.82
CA SER A 294 62.71 71.54 -56.09
C SER A 294 62.55 72.88 -56.78
N ASP A 295 63.19 73.09 -57.93
CA ASP A 295 63.31 74.44 -58.50
C ASP A 295 62.28 74.73 -59.61
N ASP A 296 61.36 73.80 -59.87
CA ASP A 296 60.26 73.96 -60.82
C ASP A 296 58.91 73.44 -60.29
N LEU A 297 57.82 74.03 -60.80
CA LEU A 297 56.45 73.75 -60.36
C LEU A 297 56.03 72.29 -60.56
N ILE A 298 56.50 71.63 -61.64
CA ILE A 298 56.12 70.23 -61.92
C ILE A 298 56.78 69.31 -60.90
N SER A 299 58.06 69.55 -60.60
CA SER A 299 58.78 68.84 -59.54
C SER A 299 58.14 69.07 -58.18
N GLU A 300 57.80 70.31 -57.83
CA GLU A 300 57.18 70.65 -56.54
C GLU A 300 55.80 70.00 -56.38
N VAL A 301 54.93 70.09 -57.40
CA VAL A 301 53.60 69.46 -57.39
C VAL A 301 53.74 67.94 -57.31
N THR A 302 54.63 67.35 -58.10
CA THR A 302 54.83 65.90 -58.11
C THR A 302 55.38 65.41 -56.77
N PHE A 303 56.31 66.15 -56.17
CA PHE A 303 56.85 65.89 -54.83
C PHE A 303 55.72 65.87 -53.79
N ASN A 304 54.88 66.91 -53.79
CA ASN A 304 53.78 67.03 -52.85
C ASN A 304 52.74 65.92 -53.04
N ILE A 305 52.42 65.54 -54.28
CA ILE A 305 51.52 64.41 -54.58
C ILE A 305 52.05 63.10 -53.99
N TYR A 306 53.31 62.75 -54.26
CA TYR A 306 53.89 61.50 -53.74
C TYR A 306 53.99 61.52 -52.21
N ARG A 307 54.38 62.66 -51.62
CA ARG A 307 54.42 62.85 -50.17
C ARG A 307 53.05 62.71 -49.52
N GLU A 308 52.02 63.36 -50.06
CA GLU A 308 50.65 63.30 -49.53
C GLU A 308 50.05 61.90 -49.68
N ARG A 309 50.27 61.23 -50.81
CA ARG A 309 49.81 59.85 -51.01
C ARG A 309 50.51 58.88 -50.07
N ALA A 310 51.81 59.02 -49.85
CA ALA A 310 52.53 58.24 -48.84
C ALA A 310 51.97 58.53 -47.43
N SER A 311 51.71 59.80 -47.11
CA SER A 311 51.18 60.23 -45.79
C SER A 311 49.78 59.72 -45.50
N ARG A 312 48.86 59.90 -46.44
CA ARG A 312 47.46 59.47 -46.31
C ARG A 312 47.38 57.97 -46.06
N ARG A 313 48.23 57.20 -46.72
CA ARG A 313 48.19 55.74 -46.66
C ARG A 313 48.92 55.20 -45.43
N LEU A 314 49.97 55.90 -44.98
CA LEU A 314 50.55 55.68 -43.66
C LEU A 314 49.51 55.89 -42.54
N ALA A 315 48.66 56.91 -42.66
CA ALA A 315 47.58 57.17 -41.71
C ALA A 315 46.55 56.03 -41.71
N ILE A 316 46.10 55.57 -42.88
CA ILE A 316 45.19 54.42 -43.02
C ILE A 316 45.77 53.16 -42.36
N HIS A 317 47.04 52.85 -42.60
CA HIS A 317 47.69 51.72 -41.92
C HIS A 317 47.76 51.91 -40.41
N SER A 318 48.01 53.14 -39.92
CA SER A 318 48.00 53.42 -38.47
C SER A 318 46.63 53.20 -37.85
N GLU A 319 45.57 53.58 -38.56
CA GLU A 319 44.19 53.36 -38.14
C GLU A 319 43.87 51.85 -38.13
N ARG A 320 44.23 51.12 -39.19
CA ARG A 320 44.06 49.66 -39.27
C ARG A 320 44.78 48.96 -38.12
N ASP A 321 46.03 49.32 -37.82
CA ASP A 321 46.79 48.72 -36.72
C ASP A 321 46.11 49.03 -35.36
N GLY A 322 45.55 50.23 -35.20
CA GLY A 322 44.74 50.59 -34.03
C GLY A 322 43.49 49.72 -33.89
N LEU A 323 42.74 49.53 -34.98
CA LEU A 323 41.55 48.67 -35.01
C LEU A 323 41.88 47.19 -34.76
N VAL A 324 43.03 46.71 -35.26
CA VAL A 324 43.51 45.35 -34.98
C VAL A 324 43.80 45.18 -33.49
N GLN A 325 44.49 46.15 -32.86
CA GLN A 325 44.75 46.11 -31.42
C GLN A 325 43.46 46.14 -30.59
N GLU A 326 42.47 46.95 -31.00
CA GLU A 326 41.16 47.00 -30.35
C GLU A 326 40.43 45.66 -30.45
N ARG A 327 40.38 45.06 -31.65
CA ARG A 327 39.82 43.73 -31.88
C ARG A 327 40.48 42.69 -30.99
N ASP A 328 41.81 42.67 -30.94
CA ASP A 328 42.56 41.69 -30.14
C ASP A 328 42.29 41.90 -28.64
N GLY A 329 42.14 43.14 -28.19
CA GLY A 329 41.68 43.47 -26.84
C GLY A 329 40.28 42.92 -26.52
N LEU A 330 39.32 43.09 -27.44
CA LEU A 330 37.96 42.55 -27.29
C LEU A 330 37.93 41.02 -27.29
N ILE A 331 38.81 40.36 -28.06
CA ILE A 331 38.95 38.90 -28.04
C ILE A 331 39.39 38.44 -26.64
N HIS A 332 40.40 39.08 -26.06
CA HIS A 332 40.87 38.75 -24.71
C HIS A 332 39.82 39.00 -23.63
N GLU A 333 39.03 40.07 -23.73
CA GLU A 333 37.92 40.32 -22.80
C GLU A 333 36.85 39.22 -22.90
N ARG A 334 36.50 38.82 -24.13
CA ARG A 334 35.56 37.71 -24.37
C ARG A 334 36.06 36.39 -23.79
N GLU A 335 37.36 36.09 -23.93
CA GLU A 335 37.98 34.90 -23.32
C GLU A 335 37.87 34.94 -21.79
N GLY A 336 38.11 36.11 -21.18
CA GLY A 336 37.92 36.31 -19.73
C GLY A 336 36.49 36.03 -19.27
N LEU A 337 35.48 36.53 -19.99
CA LEU A 337 34.07 36.29 -19.69
C LEU A 337 33.67 34.81 -19.84
N ILE A 338 34.24 34.10 -20.81
CA ILE A 338 34.02 32.65 -20.97
C ILE A 338 34.54 31.90 -19.75
N HIS A 339 35.76 32.23 -19.28
CA HIS A 339 36.31 31.62 -18.08
C HIS A 339 35.47 31.88 -16.83
N GLU A 340 34.95 33.09 -16.64
CA GLU A 340 34.06 33.41 -15.53
C GLU A 340 32.77 32.59 -15.58
N ARG A 341 32.13 32.51 -16.76
CA ARG A 341 30.92 31.70 -16.97
C ARG A 341 31.18 30.22 -16.65
N ASP A 342 32.30 29.67 -17.10
CA ASP A 342 32.63 28.26 -16.86
C ASP A 342 32.88 28.01 -15.36
N GLY A 343 33.46 28.99 -14.63
CA GLY A 343 33.55 28.97 -13.17
C GLY A 343 32.18 28.91 -12.48
N LEU A 344 31.22 29.74 -12.91
CA LEU A 344 29.85 29.73 -12.38
C LEU A 344 29.11 28.42 -12.67
N ILE A 345 29.36 27.79 -13.83
CA ILE A 345 28.80 26.48 -14.16
C ILE A 345 29.31 25.42 -13.17
N HIS A 346 30.62 25.41 -12.89
CA HIS A 346 31.21 24.49 -11.91
C HIS A 346 30.63 24.68 -10.51
N GLU A 347 30.44 25.92 -10.06
CA GLU A 347 29.81 26.20 -8.76
C GLU A 347 28.37 25.69 -8.69
N ARG A 348 27.58 25.95 -9.74
CA ARG A 348 26.20 25.43 -9.85
C ARG A 348 26.17 23.91 -9.80
N ASP A 349 27.06 23.24 -10.54
CA ASP A 349 27.10 21.78 -10.58
C ASP A 349 27.51 21.20 -9.21
N GLY A 350 28.39 21.89 -8.47
CA GLY A 350 28.69 21.58 -7.07
C GLY A 350 27.45 21.67 -6.15
N LEU A 351 26.67 22.74 -6.27
CA LEU A 351 25.41 22.90 -5.52
C LEU A 351 24.36 21.84 -5.87
N VAL A 352 24.30 21.41 -7.14
CA VAL A 352 23.42 20.31 -7.56
C VAL A 352 23.83 19.01 -6.89
N HIS A 353 25.12 18.69 -6.86
CA HIS A 353 25.63 17.51 -6.17
C HIS A 353 25.33 17.53 -4.66
N GLU A 354 25.50 18.68 -4.00
CA GLU A 354 25.16 18.83 -2.58
C GLU A 354 23.66 18.59 -2.33
N ARG A 355 22.80 19.20 -3.15
CA ARG A 355 21.35 19.00 -3.09
C ARG A 355 20.98 17.53 -3.26
N ASP A 356 21.57 16.85 -4.24
CA ASP A 356 21.27 15.44 -4.50
C ASP A 356 21.74 14.55 -3.33
N GLY A 357 22.87 14.89 -2.69
CA GLY A 357 23.32 14.29 -1.44
C GLY A 357 22.30 14.43 -0.31
N LEU A 358 21.76 15.64 -0.10
CA LEU A 358 20.71 15.89 0.89
C LEU A 358 19.41 15.13 0.59
N ILE A 359 19.04 14.96 -0.69
CA ILE A 359 17.89 14.15 -1.08
C ILE A 359 18.12 12.67 -0.72
N HIS A 360 19.32 12.15 -0.96
CA HIS A 360 19.67 10.78 -0.57
C HIS A 360 19.59 10.57 0.94
N GLU A 361 20.13 11.49 1.73
CA GLU A 361 20.06 11.45 3.19
C GLU A 361 18.61 11.48 3.69
N ARG A 362 17.80 12.40 3.16
CA ARG A 362 16.35 12.47 3.46
C ARG A 362 15.64 11.16 3.15
N ASN A 363 15.92 10.55 2.00
CA ASN A 363 15.32 9.28 1.63
C ASN A 363 15.74 8.16 2.58
N GLY A 364 17.01 8.13 3.02
CA GLY A 364 17.49 7.22 4.06
C GLY A 364 16.69 7.36 5.36
N LEU A 365 16.47 8.59 5.83
CA LEU A 365 15.66 8.87 7.02
C LEU A 365 14.18 8.46 6.86
N ILE A 366 13.61 8.58 5.65
CA ILE A 366 12.25 8.10 5.35
C ILE A 366 12.20 6.58 5.48
N TYR A 367 13.16 5.84 4.91
CA TYR A 367 13.22 4.39 5.03
C TYR A 367 13.35 3.93 6.48
N GLU A 368 14.20 4.59 7.26
CA GLU A 368 14.36 4.29 8.69
C GLU A 368 13.05 4.52 9.46
N ARG A 369 12.38 5.66 9.24
CA ARG A 369 11.07 5.95 9.82
C ARG A 369 10.03 4.90 9.45
N ASP A 370 9.97 4.50 8.19
CA ASP A 370 9.00 3.51 7.72
C ASP A 370 9.28 2.13 8.35
N GLY A 371 10.56 1.78 8.54
CA GLY A 371 10.97 0.61 9.33
C GLY A 371 10.47 0.64 10.77
N LEU A 372 10.65 1.78 11.46
CA LEU A 372 10.15 1.98 12.83
C LEU A 372 8.61 1.93 12.91
N VAL A 373 7.90 2.43 11.88
CA VAL A 373 6.44 2.32 11.78
C VAL A 373 6.01 0.85 11.68
N HIS A 374 6.67 0.07 10.82
CA HIS A 374 6.39 -1.36 10.70
C HIS A 374 6.64 -2.12 12.01
N GLU A 375 7.75 -1.84 12.71
CA GLU A 375 8.05 -2.44 14.01
C GLU A 375 6.96 -2.12 15.04
N ARG A 376 6.56 -0.83 15.13
CA ARG A 376 5.47 -0.40 16.02
C ARG A 376 4.16 -1.12 15.69
N ASP A 377 3.81 -1.23 14.42
CA ASP A 377 2.57 -1.90 14.00
C ASP A 377 2.60 -3.40 14.34
N GLY A 378 3.77 -4.05 14.22
CA GLY A 378 4.02 -5.41 14.70
C GLY A 378 3.77 -5.56 16.21
N LEU A 379 4.32 -4.64 17.03
CA LEU A 379 4.09 -4.62 18.48
C LEU A 379 2.61 -4.37 18.84
N VAL A 380 1.90 -3.54 18.08
CA VAL A 380 0.45 -3.32 18.26
C VAL A 380 -0.34 -4.60 17.99
N HIS A 381 0.00 -5.34 16.92
CA HIS A 381 -0.62 -6.63 16.62
C HIS A 381 -0.40 -7.65 17.72
N GLU A 382 0.83 -7.78 18.23
CA GLU A 382 1.16 -8.68 19.34
C GLU A 382 0.34 -8.34 20.59
N ARG A 383 0.29 -7.05 20.98
CA ARG A 383 -0.52 -6.58 22.11
C ARG A 383 -2.00 -6.91 21.95
N ASN A 384 -2.55 -6.75 20.74
CA ASN A 384 -3.95 -7.08 20.46
C ASN A 384 -4.19 -8.59 20.58
N GLY A 385 -3.25 -9.42 20.12
CA GLY A 385 -3.29 -10.87 20.30
C GLY A 385 -3.34 -11.28 21.78
N LEU A 386 -2.45 -10.72 22.60
CA LEU A 386 -2.44 -10.93 24.05
C LEU A 386 -3.74 -10.47 24.73
N THR A 387 -4.36 -9.40 24.22
CA THR A 387 -5.65 -8.92 24.74
C THR A 387 -6.77 -9.91 24.46
N HIS A 388 -6.85 -10.46 23.24
CA HIS A 388 -7.82 -11.51 22.90
C HIS A 388 -7.63 -12.78 23.71
N GLU A 389 -6.38 -13.21 23.94
CA GLU A 389 -6.09 -14.38 24.79
C GLU A 389 -6.61 -14.15 26.21
N ARG A 390 -6.35 -12.96 26.78
CA ARG A 390 -6.88 -12.57 28.10
C ARG A 390 -8.40 -12.59 28.14
N ASP A 391 -9.08 -12.06 27.12
CA ASP A 391 -10.54 -12.06 27.06
C ASP A 391 -11.09 -13.49 26.98
N GLY A 392 -10.44 -14.37 26.22
CA GLY A 392 -10.76 -15.80 26.18
C GLY A 392 -10.68 -16.47 27.56
N LEU A 393 -9.59 -16.22 28.30
CA LEU A 393 -9.42 -16.72 29.68
C LEU A 393 -10.49 -16.16 30.64
N ILE A 394 -10.91 -14.91 30.47
CA ILE A 394 -12.00 -14.31 31.27
C ILE A 394 -13.33 -15.03 30.97
N HIS A 395 -13.62 -15.31 29.70
CA HIS A 395 -14.83 -16.06 29.32
C HIS A 395 -14.84 -17.48 29.90
N GLU A 396 -13.73 -18.19 29.82
CA GLU A 396 -13.59 -19.53 30.42
C GLU A 396 -13.82 -19.47 31.93
N ARG A 397 -13.18 -18.53 32.63
CA ARG A 397 -13.39 -18.31 34.06
C ARG A 397 -14.85 -18.04 34.40
N ASN A 398 -15.54 -17.22 33.60
CA ASN A 398 -16.95 -16.94 33.81
C ASN A 398 -17.83 -18.19 33.58
N GLY A 399 -17.50 -19.02 32.60
CA GLY A 399 -18.15 -20.32 32.38
C GLY A 399 -18.03 -21.23 33.61
N LEU A 400 -16.82 -21.34 34.17
CA LEU A 400 -16.59 -22.11 35.41
C LEU A 400 -17.36 -21.55 36.62
N ILE A 401 -17.54 -20.22 36.71
CA ILE A 401 -18.37 -19.59 37.75
C ILE A 401 -19.84 -20.01 37.59
N TYR A 402 -20.39 -19.96 36.36
CA TYR A 402 -21.76 -20.39 36.11
C TYR A 402 -21.97 -21.87 36.43
N GLU A 403 -21.04 -22.74 36.07
CA GLU A 403 -21.10 -24.17 36.41
C GLU A 403 -21.10 -24.38 37.92
N ARG A 404 -20.20 -23.69 38.64
CA ARG A 404 -20.17 -23.71 40.10
C ARG A 404 -21.49 -23.23 40.71
N ASP A 405 -22.06 -22.15 40.20
CA ASP A 405 -23.32 -21.61 40.71
C ASP A 405 -24.50 -22.55 40.40
N GLY A 406 -24.48 -23.26 39.26
CA GLY A 406 -25.40 -24.37 38.94
C GLY A 406 -25.29 -25.51 39.96
N LEU A 407 -24.07 -25.95 40.28
CA LEU A 407 -23.83 -26.98 41.31
C LEU A 407 -24.26 -26.51 42.71
N VAL A 408 -24.14 -25.21 43.03
CA VAL A 408 -24.67 -24.63 44.28
C VAL A 408 -26.19 -24.70 44.29
N HIS A 409 -26.86 -24.37 43.19
CA HIS A 409 -28.31 -24.49 43.08
C HIS A 409 -28.80 -25.93 43.21
N GLU A 410 -28.13 -26.89 42.56
CA GLU A 410 -28.43 -28.31 42.68
C GLU A 410 -28.29 -28.79 44.13
N ARG A 411 -27.19 -28.44 44.79
CA ARG A 411 -26.98 -28.73 46.23
C ARG A 411 -28.07 -28.13 47.11
N ASN A 412 -28.51 -26.90 46.82
CA ASN A 412 -29.59 -26.26 47.56
C ASN A 412 -30.93 -27.00 47.31
N GLY A 413 -31.19 -27.45 46.08
CA GLY A 413 -32.33 -28.28 45.72
C GLY A 413 -32.33 -29.61 46.48
N LEU A 414 -31.19 -30.32 46.51
CA LEU A 414 -31.00 -31.54 47.28
C LEU A 414 -31.16 -31.30 48.80
N THR A 415 -30.74 -30.13 49.29
CA THR A 415 -30.95 -29.74 50.69
C THR A 415 -32.43 -29.54 51.00
N HIS A 416 -33.18 -28.87 50.11
CA HIS A 416 -34.63 -28.74 50.24
C HIS A 416 -35.37 -30.07 50.13
N GLU A 417 -34.95 -30.96 49.24
CA GLU A 417 -35.50 -32.31 49.16
C GLU A 417 -35.25 -33.09 50.45
N ARG A 418 -34.02 -33.01 51.00
CA ARG A 418 -33.70 -33.59 52.31
C ARG A 418 -34.58 -33.01 53.42
N ASP A 419 -34.79 -31.70 53.44
CA ASP A 419 -35.64 -31.04 54.44
C ASP A 419 -37.11 -31.45 54.28
N GLY A 420 -37.58 -31.64 53.04
CA GLY A 420 -38.88 -32.21 52.72
C GLY A 420 -39.04 -33.64 53.24
N LEU A 421 -38.05 -34.50 53.01
CA LEU A 421 -38.00 -35.86 53.56
C LEU A 421 -37.94 -35.88 55.10
N ILE A 422 -37.27 -34.91 55.72
CA ILE A 422 -37.27 -34.74 57.19
C ILE A 422 -38.68 -34.35 57.66
N HIS A 423 -39.37 -33.46 56.97
CA HIS A 423 -40.76 -33.12 57.28
C HIS A 423 -41.71 -34.30 57.13
N GLU A 424 -41.59 -35.08 56.05
CA GLU A 424 -42.37 -36.29 55.84
C GLU A 424 -42.10 -37.33 56.95
N ARG A 425 -40.83 -37.56 57.29
CA ARG A 425 -40.44 -38.40 58.43
C ARG A 425 -41.04 -37.92 59.74
N ASN A 426 -41.07 -36.61 60.00
CA ASN A 426 -41.71 -36.06 61.19
C ASN A 426 -43.23 -36.23 61.16
N GLY A 427 -43.87 -36.13 60.00
CA GLY A 427 -45.29 -36.47 59.80
C GLY A 427 -45.58 -37.92 60.14
N LEU A 428 -44.77 -38.86 59.65
CA LEU A 428 -44.87 -40.29 59.98
C LEU A 428 -44.62 -40.58 61.47
N ILE A 429 -43.72 -39.84 62.12
CA ILE A 429 -43.53 -39.93 63.58
C ILE A 429 -44.79 -39.47 64.32
N HIS A 430 -45.40 -38.36 63.92
CA HIS A 430 -46.66 -37.89 64.50
C HIS A 430 -47.81 -38.88 64.29
N GLU A 431 -47.92 -39.49 63.10
CA GLU A 431 -48.91 -40.51 62.82
C GLU A 431 -48.69 -41.76 63.69
N ARG A 432 -47.45 -42.21 63.82
CA ARG A 432 -47.07 -43.30 64.73
C ARG A 432 -47.43 -42.98 66.18
N ASP A 433 -47.14 -41.76 66.65
CA ASP A 433 -47.45 -41.34 68.00
C ASP A 433 -48.98 -41.24 68.23
N GLY A 434 -49.74 -40.85 67.19
CA GLY A 434 -51.21 -40.94 67.17
C GLY A 434 -51.71 -42.38 67.31
N LEU A 435 -51.15 -43.32 66.55
CA LEU A 435 -51.48 -44.75 66.66
C LEU A 435 -51.11 -45.34 68.03
N ILE A 436 -50.02 -44.87 68.65
CA ILE A 436 -49.65 -45.25 70.03
C ILE A 436 -50.70 -44.75 71.03
N HIS A 437 -51.18 -43.51 70.88
CA HIS A 437 -52.26 -42.97 71.71
C HIS A 437 -53.55 -43.78 71.54
N GLU A 438 -53.93 -44.11 70.32
CA GLU A 438 -55.11 -44.91 70.01
C GLU A 438 -55.00 -46.33 70.60
N ARG A 439 -53.83 -46.96 70.47
CA ARG A 439 -53.52 -48.24 71.12
C ARG A 439 -53.64 -48.15 72.64
N ASN A 440 -53.15 -47.07 73.25
CA ASN A 440 -53.25 -46.89 74.70
C ASN A 440 -54.70 -46.67 75.14
N ALA A 441 -55.51 -45.96 74.35
CA ALA A 441 -56.94 -45.81 74.60
C ALA A 441 -57.66 -47.18 74.55
N LEU A 442 -57.35 -48.02 73.56
CA LEU A 442 -57.87 -49.38 73.46
C LEU A 442 -57.42 -50.28 74.63
N ILE A 443 -56.19 -50.09 75.14
CA ILE A 443 -55.72 -50.80 76.34
C ILE A 443 -56.55 -50.37 77.56
N HIS A 444 -56.80 -49.07 77.73
CA HIS A 444 -57.65 -48.57 78.82
C HIS A 444 -59.09 -49.08 78.71
N GLU A 445 -59.66 -49.13 77.51
CA GLU A 445 -60.99 -49.70 77.27
C GLU A 445 -61.01 -51.20 77.61
N ARG A 446 -60.01 -51.95 77.16
CA ARG A 446 -59.85 -53.37 77.51
C ARG A 446 -59.74 -53.58 79.02
N ASP A 447 -58.97 -52.75 79.71
CA ASP A 447 -58.82 -52.86 81.17
C ASP A 447 -60.12 -52.48 81.89
N GLY A 448 -60.89 -51.52 81.36
CA GLY A 448 -62.26 -51.22 81.79
C GLY A 448 -63.20 -52.44 81.63
N LEU A 449 -63.18 -53.09 80.48
CA LEU A 449 -63.95 -54.32 80.23
C LEU A 449 -63.51 -55.47 81.14
N ILE A 450 -62.22 -55.58 81.48
CA ILE A 450 -61.73 -56.56 82.46
C ILE A 450 -62.29 -56.27 83.85
N HIS A 451 -62.34 -55.00 84.27
CA HIS A 451 -62.95 -54.61 85.54
C HIS A 451 -64.45 -54.94 85.56
N GLU A 452 -65.17 -54.63 84.49
CA GLU A 452 -66.61 -54.94 84.36
C GLU A 452 -66.85 -56.46 84.37
N ARG A 453 -66.03 -57.22 83.64
CA ARG A 453 -66.07 -58.69 83.68
C ARG A 453 -65.82 -59.23 85.08
N ASN A 454 -64.86 -58.66 85.82
CA ASN A 454 -64.58 -59.09 87.19
C ASN A 454 -65.72 -58.72 88.15
N ALA A 455 -66.38 -57.57 87.97
CA ALA A 455 -67.58 -57.21 88.71
C ALA A 455 -68.73 -58.20 88.45
N LEU A 456 -68.96 -58.58 87.18
CA LEU A 456 -69.93 -59.61 86.81
C LEU A 456 -69.57 -60.99 87.38
N ILE A 457 -68.29 -61.34 87.47
CA ILE A 457 -67.85 -62.58 88.13
C ILE A 457 -68.19 -62.52 89.62
N HIS A 458 -67.94 -61.40 90.31
CA HIS A 458 -68.30 -61.25 91.71
C HIS A 458 -69.82 -61.30 91.93
N GLU A 459 -70.61 -60.67 91.06
CA GLU A 459 -72.07 -60.75 91.09
C GLU A 459 -72.55 -62.19 90.87
N ARG A 460 -72.00 -62.89 89.86
CA ARG A 460 -72.27 -64.30 89.60
C ARG A 460 -71.93 -65.17 90.80
N ASP A 461 -70.78 -64.94 91.44
CA ASP A 461 -70.37 -65.71 92.61
C ASP A 461 -71.30 -65.42 93.81
N GLY A 462 -71.79 -64.19 93.96
CA GLY A 462 -72.85 -63.82 94.89
C GLY A 462 -74.16 -64.57 94.61
N LEU A 463 -74.61 -64.60 93.36
CA LEU A 463 -75.79 -65.35 92.93
C LEU A 463 -75.61 -66.87 93.12
N ILE A 464 -74.40 -67.40 92.95
CA ILE A 464 -74.09 -68.80 93.25
C ILE A 464 -74.24 -69.07 94.76
N GLN A 465 -73.73 -68.19 95.62
CA GLN A 465 -73.90 -68.32 97.08
C GLN A 465 -75.39 -68.25 97.47
N GLU A 466 -76.15 -67.33 96.90
CA GLU A 466 -77.60 -67.23 97.11
C GLU A 466 -78.31 -68.51 96.64
N ARG A 467 -77.95 -69.03 95.45
CA ARG A 467 -78.47 -70.30 94.94
C ARG A 467 -78.12 -71.46 95.87
N HIS A 468 -76.92 -71.50 96.43
CA HIS A 468 -76.53 -72.52 97.40
C HIS A 468 -77.36 -72.43 98.69
N SER A 469 -77.63 -71.23 99.20
CA SER A 469 -78.54 -71.01 100.33
C SER A 469 -79.96 -71.49 100.01
N LEU A 470 -80.50 -71.10 98.85
CA LEU A 470 -81.83 -71.54 98.41
C LEU A 470 -81.92 -73.05 98.20
N VAL A 471 -80.85 -73.69 97.72
CA VAL A 471 -80.78 -75.16 97.63
C VAL A 471 -80.77 -75.79 99.01
N HIS A 472 -80.04 -75.22 99.96
CA HIS A 472 -80.04 -75.68 101.35
C HIS A 472 -81.45 -75.55 101.98
N ASP A 473 -82.11 -74.41 101.80
CA ASP A 473 -83.49 -74.18 102.26
C ASP A 473 -84.47 -75.14 101.59
N ARG A 474 -84.32 -75.38 100.28
CA ARG A 474 -85.11 -76.36 99.52
C ARG A 474 -84.91 -77.77 100.06
N ASP A 475 -83.68 -78.17 100.36
CA ASP A 475 -83.39 -79.52 100.86
C ASP A 475 -83.90 -79.72 102.30
N ALA A 476 -83.86 -78.66 103.13
CA ALA A 476 -84.51 -78.62 104.43
C ALA A 476 -86.04 -78.74 104.31
N LEU A 477 -86.65 -77.99 103.39
CA LEU A 477 -88.08 -78.09 103.05
C LEU A 477 -88.44 -79.48 102.53
N HIS A 478 -87.62 -80.09 101.66
CA HIS A 478 -87.84 -81.45 101.15
C HIS A 478 -87.79 -82.48 102.28
N SER A 479 -86.85 -82.35 103.21
CA SER A 479 -86.78 -83.21 104.40
C SER A 479 -88.02 -83.07 105.27
N SER A 480 -88.47 -81.83 105.48
CA SER A 480 -89.70 -81.54 106.22
C SER A 480 -90.96 -82.08 105.50
N LEU A 481 -91.01 -81.97 104.17
CA LEU A 481 -92.08 -82.50 103.34
C LEU A 481 -92.11 -84.04 103.38
N ASN A 482 -90.95 -84.69 103.30
CA ASN A 482 -90.85 -86.15 103.42
C ASN A 482 -91.35 -86.64 104.78
N ASN A 483 -91.01 -85.95 105.87
CA ASN A 483 -91.56 -86.25 107.20
C ASN A 483 -93.10 -86.13 107.20
N LEU A 484 -93.65 -85.05 106.66
CA LEU A 484 -95.11 -84.86 106.54
C LEU A 484 -95.78 -85.91 105.64
N VAL A 485 -95.12 -86.34 104.56
CA VAL A 485 -95.62 -87.40 103.67
C VAL A 485 -95.65 -88.74 104.40
N THR A 486 -94.60 -89.08 105.15
CA THR A 486 -94.60 -90.32 105.95
C THR A 486 -95.67 -90.30 107.05
N GLU A 487 -95.92 -89.15 107.66
CA GLU A 487 -96.98 -88.97 108.64
C GLU A 487 -98.37 -89.10 107.99
N ARG A 488 -98.56 -88.50 106.80
CA ARG A 488 -99.78 -88.63 105.98
C ARG A 488 -100.03 -90.07 105.55
N GLU A 489 -98.99 -90.81 105.12
CA GLU A 489 -99.11 -92.22 104.73
C GLU A 489 -99.52 -93.10 105.91
N SER A 490 -98.96 -92.85 107.11
CA SER A 490 -99.39 -93.51 108.35
C SER A 490 -100.87 -93.25 108.67
N ILE A 491 -101.33 -92.00 108.53
CA ILE A 491 -102.73 -91.62 108.74
C ILE A 491 -103.64 -92.27 107.70
N SER A 492 -103.27 -92.18 106.41
CA SER A 492 -104.07 -92.74 105.30
C SER A 492 -104.18 -94.26 105.37
N ALA A 493 -103.12 -94.98 105.77
CA ALA A 493 -103.18 -96.42 106.02
C ALA A 493 -104.17 -96.76 107.13
N ARG A 494 -104.22 -95.94 108.19
CA ARG A 494 -105.18 -96.10 109.31
C ARG A 494 -106.62 -95.82 108.88
N GLU A 495 -106.83 -94.82 108.01
CA GLU A 495 -108.15 -94.48 107.46
C GLU A 495 -108.68 -95.53 106.49
N ILE A 496 -107.83 -96.09 105.61
CA ILE A 496 -108.21 -97.17 104.69
C ILE A 496 -108.65 -98.43 105.45
N GLU A 497 -107.92 -98.82 106.50
CA GLU A 497 -108.29 -100.00 107.29
C GLU A 497 -109.61 -99.78 108.05
N ASN A 498 -109.83 -98.58 108.60
CA ASN A 498 -111.12 -98.22 109.21
C ASN A 498 -112.28 -98.27 108.19
N ALA A 499 -112.07 -97.73 106.98
CA ALA A 499 -113.08 -97.75 105.91
C ALA A 499 -113.37 -99.17 105.40
N ARG A 500 -112.37 -100.05 105.37
CA ARG A 500 -112.52 -101.47 105.01
C ARG A 500 -113.43 -102.20 106.00
N ILE A 501 -113.19 -102.01 107.31
CA ILE A 501 -114.02 -102.59 108.39
C ILE A 501 -115.47 -102.08 108.30
N ALA A 502 -115.67 -100.77 108.10
CA ALA A 502 -117.01 -100.17 107.98
C ALA A 502 -117.77 -100.66 106.74
N SER A 503 -117.10 -100.81 105.59
CA SER A 503 -117.71 -101.29 104.35
C SER A 503 -118.10 -102.77 104.41
N GLU A 504 -117.31 -103.59 105.10
CA GLU A 504 -117.61 -105.02 105.31
C GLU A 504 -118.87 -105.19 106.19
N CYS A 505 -118.99 -104.37 107.24
CA CYS A 505 -120.16 -104.34 108.12
C CYS A 505 -121.43 -103.90 107.36
N HIS A 506 -121.34 -102.83 106.55
CA HIS A 506 -122.47 -102.34 105.76
C HIS A 506 -122.91 -103.33 104.66
N ARG A 507 -121.96 -104.07 104.06
CA ARG A 507 -122.27 -105.08 103.03
C ARG A 507 -123.06 -106.26 103.61
N GLN A 508 -122.73 -106.69 104.83
CA GLN A 508 -123.46 -107.74 105.54
C GLN A 508 -124.90 -107.30 105.87
N GLU A 509 -125.10 -106.06 106.31
CA GLU A 509 -126.44 -105.52 106.56
C GLU A 509 -127.29 -105.45 105.28
N LEU A 510 -126.75 -104.94 104.17
CA LEU A 510 -127.48 -104.84 102.89
C LEU A 510 -127.90 -106.21 102.34
N ALA A 511 -127.06 -107.25 102.50
CA ALA A 511 -127.40 -108.60 102.07
C ALA A 511 -128.64 -109.13 102.82
N THR A 512 -128.69 -108.95 104.14
CA THR A 512 -129.85 -109.38 104.95
C THR A 512 -131.14 -108.63 104.60
N ILE A 513 -131.06 -107.34 104.24
CA ILE A 513 -132.22 -106.52 103.86
C ILE A 513 -132.76 -106.90 102.47
N SER A 514 -131.88 -107.19 101.50
CA SER A 514 -132.29 -107.61 100.15
C SER A 514 -133.06 -108.94 100.17
N GLU A 515 -132.60 -109.89 100.97
CA GLU A 515 -133.22 -111.21 101.10
C GLU A 515 -134.63 -111.10 101.70
N ALA A 516 -134.83 -110.22 102.68
CA ALA A 516 -136.14 -109.92 103.25
C ALA A 516 -137.09 -109.23 102.24
N ARG A 517 -136.56 -108.32 101.41
CA ARG A 517 -137.34 -107.62 100.38
C ARG A 517 -137.87 -108.56 99.30
N ASP A 518 -137.02 -109.45 98.79
CA ASP A 518 -137.38 -110.32 97.66
C ASP A 518 -138.43 -111.38 98.09
N ASN A 519 -138.38 -111.84 99.35
CA ASN A 519 -139.42 -112.69 99.94
C ASN A 519 -140.78 -111.97 100.05
N ALA A 520 -140.79 -110.71 100.50
CA ALA A 520 -142.04 -109.93 100.62
C ALA A 520 -142.69 -109.63 99.25
N LEU A 521 -141.88 -109.42 98.21
CA LEU A 521 -142.37 -109.22 96.85
C LEU A 521 -143.00 -110.49 96.26
N ALA A 522 -142.41 -111.66 96.54
CA ALA A 522 -142.96 -112.95 96.12
C ALA A 522 -144.33 -113.24 96.76
N GLU A 523 -144.50 -112.94 98.05
CA GLU A 523 -145.79 -113.08 98.75
C GLU A 523 -146.85 -112.13 98.19
N ASN A 524 -146.50 -110.86 97.95
CA ASN A 524 -147.43 -109.89 97.38
C ASN A 524 -147.91 -110.28 95.97
N ALA A 525 -147.02 -110.81 95.12
CA ALA A 525 -147.39 -111.28 93.78
C ALA A 525 -148.39 -112.44 93.84
N ALA A 526 -148.23 -113.36 94.81
CA ALA A 526 -149.17 -114.46 95.01
C ALA A 526 -150.56 -113.97 95.45
N THR A 527 -150.64 -112.95 96.30
CA THR A 527 -151.93 -112.38 96.73
C THR A 527 -152.70 -111.66 95.63
N ILE A 528 -152.00 -111.00 94.70
CA ILE A 528 -152.65 -110.29 93.58
C ILE A 528 -153.33 -111.27 92.63
N LEU A 529 -152.67 -112.40 92.32
CA LEU A 529 -153.25 -113.43 91.45
C LEU A 529 -154.51 -114.08 92.07
N ALA A 530 -154.52 -114.31 93.37
CA ALA A 530 -155.69 -114.86 94.07
C ALA A 530 -156.90 -113.90 94.03
N LEU A 531 -156.66 -112.58 94.09
CA LEU A 531 -157.71 -111.56 94.02
C LEU A 531 -158.37 -111.49 92.65
N GLU A 532 -157.59 -111.60 91.56
CA GLU A 532 -158.15 -111.60 90.20
C GLU A 532 -159.08 -112.80 89.95
N GLU A 533 -158.74 -113.96 90.51
CA GLU A 533 -159.53 -115.18 90.36
C GLU A 533 -160.85 -115.11 91.14
N LEU A 534 -160.81 -114.52 92.35
CA LEU A 534 -162.00 -114.22 93.15
C LEU A 534 -162.93 -113.22 92.43
N GLN A 535 -162.35 -112.25 91.72
CA GLN A 535 -163.11 -111.24 91.00
C GLN A 535 -163.88 -111.85 89.82
N LYS A 536 -163.31 -112.83 89.11
CA LYS A 536 -164.02 -113.60 88.07
C LYS A 536 -165.18 -114.40 88.65
N SER A 537 -165.00 -115.03 89.82
CA SER A 537 -166.06 -115.81 90.47
C SER A 537 -167.25 -114.94 90.88
N TYR A 538 -167.01 -113.70 91.32
CA TYR A 538 -168.07 -112.75 91.69
C TYR A 538 -168.95 -112.36 90.49
N ILE A 539 -168.35 -112.12 89.33
CA ILE A 539 -169.08 -111.73 88.11
C ILE A 539 -170.05 -112.84 87.69
N ASP A 540 -169.62 -114.09 87.75
CA ASP A 540 -170.45 -115.22 87.30
C ASP A 540 -171.63 -115.47 88.26
N LEU A 541 -171.45 -115.20 89.55
CA LEU A 541 -172.50 -115.28 90.57
C LEU A 541 -173.56 -114.17 90.40
N SER A 542 -173.14 -112.96 90.04
CA SER A 542 -174.08 -111.86 89.77
C SER A 542 -174.99 -112.18 88.59
N ARG A 543 -174.48 -112.87 87.57
CA ARG A 543 -175.26 -113.23 86.38
C ARG A 543 -176.37 -114.24 86.68
N ARG A 544 -176.07 -115.26 87.49
CA ARG A 544 -177.08 -116.25 87.94
C ARG A 544 -178.20 -115.65 88.77
N HIS A 545 -177.90 -114.59 89.52
CA HIS A 545 -178.92 -113.90 90.31
C HIS A 545 -179.97 -113.20 89.43
N ASP A 546 -179.51 -112.54 88.36
CA ASP A 546 -180.40 -111.80 87.47
C ASP A 546 -181.33 -112.73 86.67
N GLU A 547 -180.88 -113.95 86.36
CA GLU A 547 -181.71 -114.99 85.74
C GLU A 547 -182.84 -115.46 86.68
N LEU A 548 -182.52 -115.74 87.95
CA LEU A 548 -183.52 -116.19 88.93
C LEU A 548 -184.57 -115.11 89.22
N SER A 549 -184.16 -113.84 89.26
CA SER A 549 -185.10 -112.74 89.47
C SER A 549 -186.09 -112.63 88.31
N SER A 550 -185.62 -112.85 87.09
CA SER A 550 -186.48 -112.80 85.91
C SER A 550 -187.49 -113.95 85.85
N GLN A 551 -187.17 -115.13 86.42
CA GLN A 551 -188.11 -116.25 86.49
C GLN A 551 -189.23 -116.02 87.50
N ARG A 552 -188.91 -115.41 88.65
CA ARG A 552 -189.92 -115.06 89.67
C ARG A 552 -191.02 -114.18 89.08
N ASP A 553 -190.64 -113.17 88.31
CA ASP A 553 -191.60 -112.19 87.81
C ASP A 553 -192.53 -112.77 86.74
N ARG A 554 -192.09 -113.82 86.03
CA ARG A 554 -192.98 -114.56 85.15
C ARG A 554 -193.98 -115.43 85.88
N LEU A 555 -193.54 -116.21 86.87
CA LEU A 555 -194.43 -117.11 87.62
C LEU A 555 -195.50 -116.34 88.39
N PHE A 556 -195.17 -115.13 88.84
CA PHE A 556 -196.14 -114.29 89.51
C PHE A 556 -197.26 -113.79 88.58
N ASN A 557 -197.00 -113.77 87.26
CA ASN A 557 -197.97 -113.30 86.29
C ASN A 557 -198.99 -114.38 85.84
N GLU A 558 -198.81 -115.67 86.10
CA GLU A 558 -199.73 -116.72 85.59
C GLU A 558 -200.86 -117.14 86.55
N LEU A 559 -200.74 -116.97 87.86
CA LEU A 559 -201.62 -117.66 88.83
C LEU A 559 -202.89 -116.89 89.30
N ARG A 560 -203.41 -115.91 88.54
CA ARG A 560 -204.64 -115.20 89.00
C ARG A 560 -205.70 -114.80 87.94
N LEU A 561 -205.69 -115.32 86.71
CA LEU A 561 -206.71 -114.96 85.71
C LEU A 561 -207.92 -115.91 85.56
N ASP A 562 -208.22 -116.83 86.50
CA ASP A 562 -209.51 -117.58 86.52
C ASP A 562 -210.17 -117.68 87.92
N GLU A 563 -211.52 -117.69 87.93
CA GLU A 563 -212.47 -117.14 88.93
C GLU A 563 -212.60 -117.79 90.33
N GLY A 564 -213.12 -117.03 91.31
CA GLY A 564 -213.98 -117.63 92.34
C GLY A 564 -213.34 -118.58 93.37
N PRO A 565 -214.16 -119.32 94.15
CA PRO A 565 -213.92 -119.41 95.59
C PRO A 565 -213.27 -120.73 96.00
N MET A 566 -211.97 -120.83 96.29
CA MET A 566 -211.46 -122.11 96.82
C MET A 566 -210.56 -122.01 98.05
N ALA A 567 -211.00 -122.75 99.07
CA ALA A 567 -210.52 -122.81 100.44
C ALA A 567 -209.02 -123.13 100.58
N LEU A 568 -208.36 -122.29 101.35
CA LEU A 568 -207.69 -122.60 102.61
C LEU A 568 -206.64 -123.71 102.79
N ARG A 569 -206.59 -124.87 102.12
CA ARG A 569 -205.66 -125.95 102.58
C ARG A 569 -204.25 -125.94 101.98
N ASP A 570 -204.04 -125.46 100.74
CA ASP A 570 -202.79 -125.78 100.01
C ASP A 570 -201.76 -124.64 99.82
N VAL A 571 -202.09 -123.36 99.97
CA VAL A 571 -201.16 -122.26 99.54
C VAL A 571 -200.25 -121.71 100.64
N LEU A 572 -200.59 -121.94 101.91
CA LEU A 572 -199.76 -121.57 103.08
C LEU A 572 -198.28 -122.04 103.07
N PRO A 573 -197.82 -123.06 102.30
CA PRO A 573 -196.41 -123.44 102.24
C PRO A 573 -195.51 -122.47 101.46
N LEU A 574 -195.99 -121.89 100.36
CA LEU A 574 -195.11 -121.22 99.38
C LEU A 574 -194.57 -119.87 99.88
N ALA A 575 -195.40 -119.10 100.57
CA ALA A 575 -195.02 -117.77 101.07
C ALA A 575 -193.95 -117.82 102.19
N ARG A 576 -193.77 -118.95 102.87
CA ARG A 576 -192.77 -119.09 103.93
C ARG A 576 -191.37 -119.45 103.42
N ALA A 577 -191.24 -120.05 102.24
CA ALA A 577 -189.96 -120.56 101.73
C ALA A 577 -189.00 -119.48 101.19
N TRP A 578 -189.50 -118.35 100.67
CA TRP A 578 -188.67 -117.36 99.98
C TRP A 578 -188.05 -116.28 100.89
N ARG A 579 -188.56 -116.13 102.12
CA ARG A 579 -188.13 -115.09 103.09
C ARG A 579 -186.63 -115.12 103.47
N PRO A 580 -185.93 -116.28 103.54
CA PRO A 580 -184.50 -116.32 103.88
C PRO A 580 -183.58 -115.82 102.75
N VAL A 581 -183.94 -116.12 101.50
CA VAL A 581 -183.07 -115.94 100.32
C VAL A 581 -182.83 -114.46 100.02
N ILE A 582 -183.90 -113.66 100.06
CA ILE A 582 -183.85 -112.21 99.76
C ILE A 582 -183.01 -111.45 100.79
N LYS A 583 -183.08 -111.87 102.07
CA LYS A 583 -182.31 -111.23 103.14
C LYS A 583 -180.80 -111.54 103.06
N GLY A 584 -180.41 -112.68 102.47
CA GLY A 584 -179.00 -113.04 102.26
C GLY A 584 -178.32 -112.16 101.20
N ILE A 585 -178.97 -111.98 100.05
CA ILE A 585 -178.41 -111.30 98.87
C ILE A 585 -178.12 -109.81 99.14
N GLY A 586 -178.95 -109.16 99.97
CA GLY A 586 -178.74 -107.77 100.38
C GLY A 586 -177.55 -107.53 101.32
N LYS A 587 -177.07 -108.57 102.03
CA LYS A 587 -175.85 -108.48 102.86
C LYS A 587 -174.59 -108.69 102.03
N THR A 588 -174.62 -109.61 101.07
CA THR A 588 -173.47 -109.92 100.19
C THR A 588 -173.12 -108.76 99.26
N LYS A 589 -174.13 -108.07 98.68
CA LYS A 589 -173.93 -106.86 97.85
C LYS A 589 -173.31 -105.68 98.63
N ARG A 590 -173.51 -105.61 99.95
CA ARG A 590 -172.96 -104.56 100.82
C ARG A 590 -171.52 -104.85 101.26
N PHE A 591 -171.14 -106.13 101.37
CA PHE A 591 -169.79 -106.58 101.72
C PHE A 591 -168.80 -106.37 100.55
N TRP A 592 -169.17 -106.77 99.33
CA TRP A 592 -168.31 -106.63 98.14
C TRP A 592 -168.08 -105.18 97.70
N ARG A 593 -169.03 -104.27 97.93
CA ARG A 593 -168.86 -102.81 97.68
C ARG A 593 -167.87 -102.12 98.63
N ARG A 594 -167.48 -102.74 99.76
CA ARG A 594 -166.43 -102.21 100.66
C ARG A 594 -165.04 -102.76 100.34
N LEU A 595 -164.94 -103.93 99.70
CA LEU A 595 -163.66 -104.60 99.43
C LEU A 595 -162.92 -104.08 98.18
N ILE A 596 -163.63 -103.45 97.23
CA ILE A 596 -163.07 -102.94 95.96
C ILE A 596 -162.58 -101.48 96.09
N ALA A 597 -162.61 -100.89 97.30
CA ALA A 597 -162.26 -99.48 97.57
C ALA A 597 -160.93 -99.27 98.31
N VAL A 598 -160.08 -100.30 98.40
CA VAL A 598 -158.71 -100.28 98.96
C VAL A 598 -157.82 -101.01 97.98
#